data_AF-G5GIC5-F1
#
_entry.id   AF-G5GIC5-F1
#
_cell.length_a   1.000
_cell.length_b   1.000
_cell.length_c   1.000
_cell.angle_alpha   90.00
_cell.angle_beta   90.00
_cell.angle_gamma   90.00
#
_symmetry.space_group_name_H-M   'P 1'
#
loop_
_entity.id
_entity.type
_entity.pdbx_description
1 polymer ?
#
loop_
_entity_poly.entity_id
_entity_poly.type
_entity_poly.pdbx_seq_one_letter_code
_entity_poly.pdbx_strand_id
1 'polypeptide(L)'
;MRHFLKKIFNKEDGNIIIIFAFSIVVLTGFIGLAVDLGMIYMKRNELENLCQMVKADKLDNADMIRYADNPGATSYNVLSENLSRNNFNGTLTLYFQEYESADNSRKIRTKAVLETRQDCYFLRLFGIRDVGLHADTSGEEVYGDSQNEGISRIWRPAANATTYNGSYKGSAPGSYTFVPGDKPSKW
;
A
#
# COMPACT_ATOMS: atom_id res chain seq x y z
N MET A 1 -33.47 -36.37 -29.10
CA MET A 1 -32.29 -35.49 -28.86
C MET A 1 -31.04 -35.89 -29.65
N ARG A 2 -30.57 -37.15 -29.61
CA ARG A 2 -29.37 -37.62 -30.34
C ARG A 2 -29.37 -37.36 -31.86
N HIS A 3 -30.53 -37.42 -32.51
CA HIS A 3 -30.66 -37.22 -33.96
C HIS A 3 -30.58 -35.74 -34.39
N PHE A 4 -30.93 -34.81 -33.50
CA PHE A 4 -30.91 -33.37 -33.77
C PHE A 4 -29.48 -32.83 -33.72
N LEU A 5 -28.71 -33.26 -32.72
CA LEU A 5 -27.27 -33.00 -32.61
C LEU A 5 -26.50 -33.52 -33.84
N LYS A 6 -26.84 -34.71 -34.35
CA LYS A 6 -26.20 -35.28 -35.55
C LYS A 6 -26.51 -34.51 -36.85
N LYS A 7 -27.66 -33.84 -36.92
CA LYS A 7 -28.09 -33.08 -38.12
C LYS A 7 -27.44 -31.68 -38.15
N ILE A 8 -27.20 -31.07 -36.99
CA ILE A 8 -26.45 -29.81 -36.86
C ILE A 8 -24.99 -30.01 -37.31
N PHE A 9 -24.38 -31.15 -37.01
CA PHE A 9 -22.98 -31.42 -37.36
C PHE A 9 -22.69 -31.68 -38.85
N ASN A 10 -23.71 -31.91 -39.70
CA ASN A 10 -23.52 -32.43 -41.06
C ASN A 10 -23.84 -31.43 -42.20
N LYS A 11 -23.94 -30.12 -41.94
CA LYS A 11 -24.12 -29.08 -42.96
C LYS A 11 -23.34 -27.81 -42.62
N GLU A 12 -23.02 -27.00 -43.62
CA GLU A 12 -22.30 -25.71 -43.51
C GLU A 12 -22.80 -24.82 -42.35
N ASP A 13 -24.09 -24.88 -42.03
CA ASP A 13 -24.72 -24.21 -40.88
C ASP A 13 -24.13 -24.61 -39.51
N GLY A 14 -23.72 -25.87 -39.35
CA GLY A 14 -23.05 -26.36 -38.14
C GLY A 14 -21.66 -25.75 -37.94
N ASN A 15 -20.95 -25.50 -39.04
CA ASN A 15 -19.64 -24.85 -38.99
C ASN A 15 -19.78 -23.37 -38.57
N ILE A 16 -20.80 -22.67 -39.08
CA ILE A 16 -21.12 -21.29 -38.70
C ILE A 16 -21.45 -21.21 -37.21
N ILE A 17 -22.27 -22.14 -36.68
CA ILE A 17 -22.61 -22.17 -35.24
C ILE A 17 -21.36 -22.41 -34.38
N ILE A 18 -20.45 -23.30 -34.79
CA ILE A 18 -19.20 -23.56 -34.06
C ILE A 18 -18.30 -22.33 -34.04
N ILE A 19 -18.10 -21.67 -35.20
CA ILE A 19 -17.29 -20.46 -35.30
C ILE A 19 -17.90 -19.34 -34.45
N PHE A 20 -19.22 -19.19 -34.49
CA PHE A 20 -19.93 -18.20 -33.69
C PHE A 20 -19.81 -18.46 -32.18
N ALA A 21 -20.03 -19.70 -31.74
CA ALA A 21 -19.87 -20.08 -30.34
C ALA A 21 -18.43 -19.89 -29.86
N PHE A 22 -17.44 -20.29 -30.67
CA PHE A 22 -16.04 -20.07 -30.36
C PHE A 22 -15.70 -18.58 -30.26
N SER A 23 -16.24 -17.75 -31.16
CA SER A 23 -16.07 -16.30 -31.14
C SER A 23 -16.63 -15.67 -29.87
N ILE A 24 -17.80 -16.12 -29.41
CA ILE A 24 -18.38 -15.68 -28.13
C ILE A 24 -17.47 -16.04 -26.96
N VAL A 25 -16.97 -17.28 -26.90
CA VAL A 25 -16.07 -17.71 -25.82
C VAL A 25 -14.81 -16.85 -25.78
N VAL A 26 -14.21 -16.57 -26.95
CA VAL A 26 -13.03 -15.71 -27.07
C VAL A 26 -13.34 -14.28 -26.62
N LEU A 27 -14.47 -13.71 -27.07
CA LEU A 27 -14.89 -12.36 -26.70
C LEU A 27 -15.17 -12.24 -25.20
N THR A 28 -15.91 -13.18 -24.60
CA THR A 28 -16.15 -13.22 -23.15
C THR A 28 -14.84 -13.38 -22.39
N GLY A 29 -13.89 -14.14 -22.92
CA GLY A 29 -12.54 -14.26 -22.37
C GLY A 29 -11.82 -12.91 -22.27
N PHE A 30 -11.83 -12.13 -23.35
CA PHE A 30 -11.23 -10.79 -23.35
C PHE A 30 -11.96 -9.81 -22.41
N ILE A 31 -13.29 -9.87 -22.34
CA ILE A 31 -14.07 -9.05 -21.42
C ILE A 31 -13.69 -9.36 -19.97
N GLY A 32 -13.59 -10.65 -19.61
CA GLY A 32 -13.20 -11.06 -18.27
C GLY A 32 -11.79 -10.59 -17.89
N LEU A 33 -10.82 -10.73 -18.81
CA LEU A 33 -9.46 -10.21 -18.62
C LEU A 33 -9.45 -8.70 -18.44
N ALA A 34 -10.21 -7.97 -19.26
CA ALA A 34 -10.29 -6.52 -19.18
C ALA A 34 -10.86 -6.04 -17.83
N VAL A 35 -11.87 -6.74 -17.30
CA VAL A 35 -12.44 -6.45 -15.99
C VAL A 35 -11.42 -6.66 -14.87
N ASP A 36 -10.73 -7.81 -14.84
CA ASP A 36 -9.72 -8.09 -13.81
C ASP A 36 -8.56 -7.09 -13.84
N LEU A 37 -8.03 -6.79 -15.04
CA LEU A 37 -6.96 -5.80 -15.21
C LEU A 37 -7.43 -4.39 -14.82
N GLY A 38 -8.67 -4.04 -15.18
CA GLY A 38 -9.27 -2.75 -14.81
C GLY A 38 -9.38 -2.59 -13.30
N MET A 39 -9.87 -3.60 -12.58
CA MET A 39 -9.96 -3.57 -11.11
C MET A 39 -8.58 -3.50 -10.45
N ILE A 40 -7.61 -4.28 -10.93
CA ILE A 40 -6.22 -4.23 -10.45
C ILE A 40 -5.64 -2.82 -10.63
N TYR A 41 -5.85 -2.22 -11.80
CA TYR A 41 -5.37 -0.87 -12.11
C TYR A 41 -6.03 0.19 -11.22
N MET A 42 -7.35 0.13 -11.07
CA MET A 42 -8.09 1.03 -10.17
C MET A 42 -7.58 0.92 -8.74
N LYS A 43 -7.40 -0.31 -8.23
CA LYS A 43 -6.94 -0.52 -6.86
C LYS A 43 -5.52 -0.04 -6.63
N ARG A 44 -4.64 -0.18 -7.63
CA ARG A 44 -3.30 0.40 -7.60
C ARG A 44 -3.35 1.93 -7.54
N ASN A 45 -4.20 2.57 -8.35
CA ASN A 45 -4.35 4.02 -8.33
C ASN A 45 -4.89 4.53 -6.98
N GLU A 46 -5.84 3.79 -6.36
CA GLU A 46 -6.29 4.08 -5.00
C GLU A 46 -5.13 4.04 -3.99
N LEU A 47 -4.27 3.02 -4.04
CA LEU A 47 -3.10 2.93 -3.15
C LEU A 47 -2.12 4.08 -3.37
N GLU A 48 -1.85 4.46 -4.62
CA GLU A 48 -0.95 5.57 -4.95
C GLU A 48 -1.51 6.91 -4.42
N ASN A 49 -2.83 7.13 -4.53
CA ASN A 49 -3.49 8.30 -3.94
C ASN A 49 -3.40 8.29 -2.40
N LEU A 50 -3.60 7.14 -1.76
CA LEU A 50 -3.42 7.01 -0.30
C LEU A 50 -1.97 7.31 0.12
N CYS A 51 -0.97 6.89 -0.66
CA CYS A 51 0.42 7.24 -0.41
C CYS A 51 0.67 8.75 -0.50
N GLN A 52 0.04 9.46 -1.44
CA GLN A 52 0.13 10.92 -1.53
C GLN A 52 -0.53 11.60 -0.32
N MET A 53 -1.68 11.10 0.13
CA MET A 53 -2.34 11.57 1.35
C MET A 53 -1.46 11.36 2.59
N VAL A 54 -0.83 10.19 2.72
CA VAL A 54 0.13 9.89 3.80
C VAL A 54 1.30 10.88 3.81
N LYS A 55 1.81 11.29 2.64
CA LYS A 55 2.85 12.33 2.55
C LYS A 55 2.35 13.68 3.06
N ALA A 56 1.16 14.09 2.65
CA ALA A 56 0.56 15.35 3.08
C ALA A 56 0.26 15.36 4.59
N ASP A 57 -0.32 14.28 5.10
CA ASP A 57 -0.68 14.11 6.50
C ASP A 57 0.56 14.13 7.43
N LYS A 58 1.68 13.56 6.99
CA LYS A 58 2.96 13.68 7.69
C LYS A 58 3.39 15.15 7.81
N LEU A 59 3.21 15.95 6.76
CA LEU A 59 3.58 17.37 6.78
C LEU A 59 2.67 18.17 7.72
N ASP A 60 1.36 17.91 7.67
CA ASP A 60 0.37 18.60 8.50
C ASP A 60 0.55 18.27 9.99
N ASN A 61 0.95 17.03 10.31
CA ASN A 61 1.16 16.56 11.69
C ASN A 61 2.64 16.54 12.10
N ALA A 62 3.51 17.23 11.36
CA ALA A 62 4.94 17.22 11.61
C ALA A 62 5.28 17.63 13.05
N ASP A 63 4.63 18.67 13.58
CA ASP A 63 4.86 19.12 14.96
C ASP A 63 4.41 18.10 16.01
N MET A 64 3.27 17.44 15.79
CA MET A 64 2.77 16.38 16.69
C MET A 64 3.77 15.21 16.76
N ILE A 65 4.36 14.84 15.63
CA ILE A 65 5.37 13.78 15.53
C ILE A 65 6.69 14.23 16.16
N ARG A 66 7.15 15.46 15.87
CA ARG A 66 8.42 16.01 16.36
C ARG A 66 8.50 16.06 17.86
N TYR A 67 7.41 16.44 18.52
CA TYR A 67 7.32 16.67 19.97
C TYR A 67 6.69 15.51 20.75
N ALA A 68 6.55 14.33 20.13
CA ALA A 68 6.01 13.13 20.79
C ALA A 68 7.09 12.33 21.52
N ASP A 69 6.74 11.80 22.71
CA ASP A 69 7.63 10.92 23.49
C ASP A 69 8.03 9.65 22.75
N ASN A 70 7.17 9.16 21.86
CA ASN A 70 7.48 8.10 20.92
C ASN A 70 7.08 8.55 19.50
N PRO A 71 7.99 9.19 18.75
CA PRO A 71 7.66 9.74 17.43
C PRO A 71 7.30 8.66 16.42
N GLY A 72 7.84 7.44 16.54
CA GLY A 72 7.51 6.32 15.66
C GLY A 72 6.09 5.81 15.87
N ALA A 73 5.69 5.60 17.13
CA ALA A 73 4.33 5.18 17.47
C ALA A 73 3.29 6.25 17.12
N THR A 74 3.59 7.52 17.40
CA THR A 74 2.71 8.65 17.03
C THR A 74 2.54 8.74 15.52
N SER A 75 3.64 8.62 14.76
CA SER A 75 3.59 8.58 13.30
C SER A 75 2.69 7.45 12.80
N TYR A 76 2.83 6.24 13.36
CA TYR A 76 1.99 5.11 12.95
C TYR A 76 0.51 5.39 13.24
N ASN A 77 0.18 5.87 14.44
CA ASN A 77 -1.20 6.11 14.85
C ASN A 77 -1.88 7.15 13.95
N VAL A 78 -1.22 8.28 13.70
CA VAL A 78 -1.72 9.35 12.81
C VAL A 78 -1.97 8.81 11.40
N LEU A 79 -1.00 8.09 10.83
CA LEU A 79 -1.16 7.50 9.50
C LEU A 79 -2.28 6.44 9.47
N SER A 80 -2.36 5.58 10.47
CA SER A 80 -3.37 4.52 10.54
C SER A 80 -4.79 5.07 10.67
N GLU A 81 -4.97 6.16 11.43
CA GLU A 81 -6.25 6.84 11.57
C GLU A 81 -6.67 7.47 10.25
N ASN A 82 -5.76 8.16 9.57
CA ASN A 82 -6.02 8.77 8.27
C ASN A 82 -6.35 7.74 7.18
N LEU A 83 -5.63 6.63 7.14
CA LEU A 83 -5.94 5.53 6.22
C LEU A 83 -7.32 4.93 6.51
N SER A 84 -7.68 4.76 7.78
CA SER A 84 -9.01 4.30 8.17
C SER A 84 -10.11 5.26 7.75
N ARG A 85 -9.90 6.58 7.88
CA ARG A 85 -10.87 7.60 7.41
C ARG A 85 -11.10 7.50 5.89
N ASN A 86 -10.13 6.99 5.15
CA ASN A 86 -10.21 6.77 3.70
C ASN A 86 -10.59 5.32 3.32
N ASN A 87 -11.18 4.55 4.24
CA ASN A 87 -11.64 3.17 4.01
C ASN A 87 -10.53 2.19 3.55
N PHE A 88 -9.27 2.45 3.90
CA PHE A 88 -8.21 1.49 3.66
C PHE A 88 -8.32 0.33 4.64
N ASN A 89 -8.45 -0.89 4.09
CA ASN A 89 -8.62 -2.14 4.84
C ASN A 89 -7.41 -3.09 4.71
N GLY A 90 -6.29 -2.56 4.22
CA GLY A 90 -5.06 -3.32 4.03
C GLY A 90 -4.13 -3.31 5.25
N THR A 91 -2.89 -3.71 5.00
CA THR A 91 -1.81 -3.67 5.99
C THR A 91 -0.98 -2.41 5.78
N LEU A 92 -0.74 -1.66 6.86
CA LEU A 92 0.23 -0.58 6.92
C LEU A 92 1.51 -1.10 7.58
N THR A 93 2.65 -0.87 6.93
CA THR A 93 3.97 -1.00 7.56
C THR A 93 4.67 0.34 7.53
N LEU A 94 4.91 0.94 8.69
CA LEU A 94 5.71 2.15 8.84
C LEU A 94 7.10 1.78 9.33
N TYR A 95 8.12 2.10 8.55
CA TYR A 95 9.50 2.12 9.01
C TYR A 95 9.82 3.53 9.52
N PHE A 96 10.30 3.63 10.75
CA PHE A 96 10.70 4.88 11.37
C PHE A 96 12.16 4.78 11.80
N GLN A 97 12.96 5.78 11.42
CA GLN A 97 14.33 5.86 11.89
C GLN A 97 14.79 7.31 12.11
N GLU A 98 15.19 7.61 13.33
CA GLU A 98 16.08 8.72 13.66
C GLU A 98 17.53 8.23 13.59
N TYR A 99 18.35 8.83 12.73
CA TYR A 99 19.67 8.28 12.38
C TYR A 99 20.85 9.23 12.60
N GLU A 100 20.59 10.53 12.66
CA GLU A 100 21.58 11.54 13.01
C GLU A 100 20.92 12.54 13.97
N SER A 101 21.47 12.64 15.17
CA SER A 101 20.98 13.56 16.19
C SER A 101 22.16 14.28 16.82
N ALA A 102 22.26 15.59 16.55
CA ALA A 102 23.14 16.50 17.29
C ALA A 102 22.33 17.21 18.38
N ASP A 103 23.00 18.02 19.22
CA ASP A 103 22.28 18.72 20.29
C ASP A 103 21.28 19.77 19.78
N ASN A 104 21.48 20.26 18.56
CA ASN A 104 20.69 21.24 17.83
C ASN A 104 20.05 20.71 16.54
N SER A 105 20.19 19.41 16.21
CA SER A 105 19.55 18.82 15.02
C SER A 105 19.09 17.37 15.21
N ARG A 106 17.97 17.01 14.57
CA ARG A 106 17.44 15.64 14.50
C ARG A 106 17.06 15.33 13.06
N LYS A 107 17.59 14.24 12.51
CA LYS A 107 17.23 13.73 11.18
C LYS A 107 16.40 12.47 11.30
N ILE A 108 15.19 12.54 10.76
CA ILE A 108 14.19 11.49 10.80
C ILE A 108 13.86 11.08 9.37
N ARG A 109 13.90 9.78 9.12
CA ARG A 109 13.40 9.20 7.87
C ARG A 109 12.28 8.21 8.16
N THR A 110 11.29 8.24 7.30
CA THR A 110 10.10 7.40 7.40
C THR A 110 9.79 6.76 6.06
N LYS A 111 9.34 5.51 6.06
CA LYS A 111 8.80 4.84 4.88
C LYS A 111 7.51 4.14 5.25
N ALA A 112 6.41 4.49 4.62
CA ALA A 112 5.13 3.81 4.77
C ALA A 112 4.90 2.90 3.55
N VAL A 113 4.57 1.65 3.81
CA VAL A 113 4.23 0.63 2.81
C VAL A 113 2.78 0.21 3.06
N LEU A 114 1.95 0.35 2.03
CA LEU A 114 0.55 -0.05 2.02
C LEU A 114 0.41 -1.33 1.21
N GLU A 115 -0.11 -2.39 1.83
CA GLU A 115 -0.33 -3.68 1.19
C GLU A 115 -1.84 -4.01 1.19
N THR A 116 -2.39 -4.39 0.05
CA THR A 116 -3.76 -4.89 -0.06
C THR A 116 -3.84 -6.04 -1.05
N ARG A 117 -5.00 -6.72 -1.12
CA ARG A 117 -5.25 -7.80 -2.07
C ARG A 117 -6.49 -7.44 -2.89
N GLN A 118 -6.41 -7.69 -4.19
CA GLN A 118 -7.53 -7.52 -5.12
C GLN A 118 -7.97 -8.88 -5.63
N ASP A 119 -9.21 -9.26 -5.36
CA ASP A 119 -9.80 -10.49 -5.89
C ASP A 119 -9.93 -10.42 -7.41
N CYS A 120 -9.64 -11.54 -8.07
CA CYS A 120 -9.82 -11.73 -9.51
C CYS A 120 -11.01 -12.64 -9.78
N TYR A 121 -11.79 -12.31 -10.81
CA TYR A 121 -12.99 -13.04 -11.18
C TYR A 121 -12.75 -13.96 -12.36
N PHE A 122 -12.18 -13.44 -13.44
CA PHE A 122 -11.91 -14.22 -14.64
C PHE A 122 -10.65 -15.07 -14.49
N LEU A 123 -9.57 -14.51 -13.97
CA LEU A 123 -8.31 -15.22 -13.73
C LEU A 123 -8.46 -16.36 -12.72
N ARG A 124 -9.53 -16.34 -11.90
CA ARG A 124 -9.89 -17.44 -11.00
C ARG A 124 -10.20 -18.74 -11.75
N LEU A 125 -10.69 -18.66 -12.98
CA LEU A 125 -10.89 -19.83 -13.86
C LEU A 125 -9.57 -20.54 -14.20
N PHE A 126 -8.44 -19.81 -14.13
CA PHE A 126 -7.09 -20.30 -14.38
C PHE A 126 -6.30 -20.54 -13.08
N GLY A 127 -6.96 -20.49 -11.92
CA GLY A 127 -6.36 -20.75 -10.60
C GLY A 127 -5.81 -19.53 -9.87
N ILE A 128 -5.83 -18.33 -10.48
CA ILE A 128 -5.38 -17.09 -9.83
C ILE A 128 -6.57 -16.44 -9.14
N ARG A 129 -6.63 -16.54 -7.82
CA ARG A 129 -7.78 -16.05 -7.04
C ARG A 129 -7.73 -14.56 -6.74
N ASP A 130 -6.53 -14.05 -6.52
CA ASP A 130 -6.32 -12.66 -6.14
C ASP A 130 -4.89 -12.24 -6.50
N VAL A 131 -4.65 -10.93 -6.53
CA VAL A 131 -3.34 -10.32 -6.74
C VAL A 131 -3.02 -9.41 -5.57
N GLY A 132 -1.85 -9.61 -4.98
CA GLY A 132 -1.29 -8.71 -3.97
C GLY A 132 -0.80 -7.42 -4.61
N LEU A 133 -1.24 -6.29 -4.06
CA LEU A 133 -0.85 -4.96 -4.49
C LEU A 133 -0.11 -4.27 -3.35
N HIS A 134 0.95 -3.55 -3.69
CA HIS A 134 1.72 -2.74 -2.75
C HIS A 134 1.97 -1.36 -3.35
N ALA A 135 2.01 -0.36 -2.48
CA ALA A 135 2.50 0.97 -2.79
C ALA A 135 3.30 1.48 -1.60
N ASP A 136 4.37 2.24 -1.86
CA ASP A 136 5.20 2.80 -0.81
C ASP A 136 5.45 4.29 -1.00
N THR A 137 5.68 4.95 0.12
CA THR A 137 6.08 6.34 0.18
C THR A 137 7.16 6.50 1.23
N SER A 138 8.23 7.21 0.87
CA SER A 138 9.27 7.63 1.80
C SER A 138 9.33 9.13 1.91
N GLY A 139 9.84 9.58 3.05
CA GLY A 139 10.05 10.97 3.34
C GLY A 139 11.12 11.13 4.41
N GLU A 140 11.90 12.18 4.26
CA GLU A 140 12.95 12.55 5.18
C GLU A 140 12.69 13.95 5.71
N GLU A 141 13.06 14.17 6.96
CA GLU A 141 12.84 15.41 7.66
C GLU A 141 14.05 15.73 8.53
N VAL A 142 14.46 16.99 8.47
CA VAL A 142 15.52 17.54 9.31
C VAL A 142 14.89 18.60 10.19
N TYR A 143 15.04 18.42 11.51
CA TYR A 143 14.58 19.37 12.51
C TYR A 143 15.78 20.02 13.17
N GLY A 144 15.77 21.36 13.24
CA GLY A 144 16.92 22.15 13.70
C GLY A 144 18.01 22.27 12.64
N ASP A 145 19.12 22.90 13.01
CA ASP A 145 20.25 23.16 12.12
C ASP A 145 21.56 22.96 12.87
N SER A 146 22.31 21.94 12.44
CA SER A 146 23.59 21.58 13.04
C SER A 146 24.72 22.55 12.72
N GLN A 147 24.57 23.42 11.72
CA GLN A 147 25.62 24.32 11.26
C GLN A 147 25.59 25.69 11.96
N ASN A 148 24.53 25.99 12.71
CA ASN A 148 24.39 27.25 13.44
C ASN A 148 24.53 27.04 14.95
N GLU A 149 25.70 27.37 15.49
CA GLU A 149 26.04 27.26 16.92
C GLU A 149 25.22 28.20 17.83
N GLY A 150 24.48 29.15 17.26
CA GLY A 150 23.60 30.08 17.98
C GLY A 150 22.19 29.55 18.29
N ILE A 151 21.85 28.33 17.86
CA ILE A 151 20.53 27.74 18.05
C ILE A 151 20.47 27.00 19.39
N SER A 152 19.46 27.33 20.19
CA SER A 152 19.15 26.69 21.47
C SER A 152 18.83 25.19 21.30
N ARG A 153 19.14 24.41 22.34
CA ARG A 153 18.90 22.97 22.39
C ARG A 153 17.48 22.62 21.93
N ILE A 154 17.39 21.85 20.85
CA ILE A 154 16.10 21.44 20.29
C ILE A 154 15.44 20.37 21.18
N TRP A 155 14.12 20.33 21.16
CA TRP A 155 13.37 19.32 21.91
C TRP A 155 13.69 17.91 21.38
N ARG A 156 13.82 16.95 22.32
CA ARG A 156 14.03 15.53 22.01
C ARG A 156 13.22 14.66 22.97
N PRO A 157 12.77 13.47 22.53
CA PRO A 157 12.14 12.51 23.42
C PRO A 157 13.10 12.11 24.53
N ALA A 158 12.58 11.83 25.72
CA ALA A 158 13.38 11.31 26.83
C ALA A 158 13.90 9.88 26.52
N ALA A 159 13.17 9.12 25.71
CA ALA A 159 13.55 7.79 25.27
C ALA A 159 14.65 7.85 24.20
N ASN A 160 15.57 6.89 24.23
CA ASN A 160 16.64 6.77 23.24
C ASN A 160 16.06 6.38 21.87
N ALA A 161 16.61 6.89 20.77
CA ALA A 161 16.17 6.57 19.41
C ALA A 161 16.09 5.06 19.13
N THR A 162 16.95 4.25 19.74
CA THR A 162 16.90 2.78 19.61
C THR A 162 15.61 2.15 20.10
N THR A 163 14.84 2.80 20.97
CA THR A 163 13.59 2.25 21.52
C THR A 163 12.39 2.45 20.60
N TYR A 164 12.44 3.41 19.69
CA TYR A 164 11.35 3.70 18.74
C TYR A 164 11.76 3.57 17.28
N ASN A 165 13.04 3.40 16.98
CA ASN A 165 13.54 3.06 15.66
C ASN A 165 13.20 1.60 15.33
N GLY A 166 12.54 1.39 14.19
CA GLY A 166 12.11 0.06 13.77
C GLY A 166 10.93 0.11 12.82
N SER A 167 10.25 -1.02 12.69
CA SER A 167 9.01 -1.11 11.91
C SER A 167 7.79 -1.26 12.81
N TYR A 168 6.69 -0.64 12.38
CA TYR A 168 5.38 -0.68 13.00
C TYR A 168 4.43 -1.26 11.96
N LYS A 169 3.96 -2.49 12.17
CA LYS A 169 3.13 -3.22 11.20
C LYS A 169 1.78 -3.59 11.78
N GLY A 170 0.70 -3.28 11.08
CA GLY A 170 -0.65 -3.66 11.49
C GLY A 170 -1.71 -3.35 10.45
N SER A 171 -2.95 -3.73 10.76
CA SER A 171 -4.13 -3.36 9.98
C SER A 171 -4.58 -1.96 10.40
N ALA A 172 -4.86 -1.08 9.45
CA ALA A 172 -5.42 0.24 9.75
C ALA A 172 -6.97 0.14 9.86
N PRO A 173 -7.60 0.80 10.85
CA PRO A 173 -7.02 1.43 12.05
C PRO A 173 -6.70 0.39 13.12
N GLY A 174 -5.73 0.68 13.99
CA GLY A 174 -5.61 -0.04 15.26
C GLY A 174 -4.20 -0.50 15.60
N SER A 175 -4.12 -1.65 16.26
CA SER A 175 -2.89 -2.15 16.89
C SER A 175 -1.78 -2.43 15.87
N TYR A 176 -0.56 -2.07 16.23
CA TYR A 176 0.64 -2.46 15.51
C TYR A 176 1.45 -3.50 16.30
N THR A 177 2.24 -4.26 15.56
CA THR A 177 3.39 -5.00 16.08
C THR A 177 4.64 -4.15 15.81
N PHE A 178 5.40 -3.86 16.86
CA PHE A 178 6.67 -3.13 16.75
C PHE A 178 7.84 -4.10 16.69
N VAL A 179 8.72 -3.92 15.70
CA VAL A 179 9.97 -4.68 15.57
C VAL A 179 11.15 -3.69 15.65
N PRO A 180 11.88 -3.66 16.78
CA PRO A 180 12.97 -2.72 16.99
C PRO A 180 14.13 -2.97 16.03
N GLY A 181 14.70 -1.90 15.49
CA GLY A 181 15.86 -1.96 14.59
C GLY A 181 15.58 -2.48 13.18
N ASP A 182 14.34 -2.88 12.87
CA ASP A 182 13.93 -3.29 11.53
C ASP A 182 13.98 -2.11 10.55
N LYS A 183 14.45 -2.39 9.32
CA LYS A 183 14.72 -1.38 8.31
C LYS A 183 14.29 -1.90 6.94
N PRO A 184 13.76 -1.02 6.08
CA PRO A 184 13.41 -1.42 4.72
C PRO A 184 14.70 -1.69 3.92
N SER A 185 14.59 -2.55 2.90
CA SER A 185 15.70 -2.84 1.98
C SER A 185 16.18 -1.60 1.23
N LYS A 186 15.27 -0.65 0.96
CA LYS A 186 15.53 0.66 0.39
C LYS A 186 14.64 1.70 1.05
N TRP A 187 15.24 2.84 1.43
CA TRP A 187 14.52 4.01 1.91
C TRP A 187 13.84 4.71 0.74
#